data_AF-A0A7C3WJE2-F1
#
_entry.id   AF-A0A7C3WJE2-F1
#
_cell.length_a   1.000
_cell.length_b   1.000
_cell.length_c   1.000
_cell.angle_alpha   90.00
_cell.angle_beta   90.00
_cell.angle_gamma   90.00
#
_symmetry.space_group_name_H-M   'P 1'
#
loop_
_entity.id
_entity.type
_entity.pdbx_description
1 polymer ?
#
loop_
_entity_poly.entity_id
_entity_poly.type
_entity_poly.pdbx_seq_one_letter_code
_entity_poly.pdbx_strand_id
1 'polypeptide(L)'
;MKRWLLGLSAIVVVVVLALVLWRSSSLIVERTVIAELPLGINRLVPTDLDGDGEPEILAVCSRWEGDILPIWRIPDYERISDPRIWFIRSPFGKPKATQLPYVCYFVYWWSWDLSSLLPLQRSVLVEEGELLSLSPTKEWRTQRLGWLKIVEGQLTFEPLLTVKGRVTLHLIAAEKLPTMLFINDGTRSFAFRLQPNGTWQPIDPKRVRPIHGQYFGDFDGDGLRDAIMTRELHWHNKVGVRLVEVYWGDGSPATVLFEERPPKLTLTRIWTADVENDGCWEIVTWDGKDLTVWKFRKHERRFAPTTQVALKPPRVAPKGGRFSLGMATVPPPPARFEPNFAAIDLNGDGRKEFLLFWEEVPFATCGLGLPPSKKVAVQVVWQQGGKMQVRQFDPKEIPLPNPPTTTWTQNGHRFALAHGTYERKHFHPCLISFHPLWLQWWETVREMRSVILQLPNGDEALDLRRWTKIAELPAYPML
;
A
#
# COMPACT_ATOMS: atom_id res chain seq x y z
N MET A 1 23.96 -34.22 51.72
CA MET A 1 23.35 -33.66 50.49
C MET A 1 23.81 -34.47 49.28
N LYS A 2 22.88 -34.96 48.44
CA LYS A 2 23.17 -35.90 47.35
C LYS A 2 23.87 -35.17 46.18
N ARG A 3 25.01 -35.69 45.72
CA ARG A 3 25.85 -35.15 44.61
C ARG A 3 25.07 -34.79 43.34
N TRP A 4 23.92 -35.44 43.10
CA TRP A 4 23.02 -35.13 41.98
C TRP A 4 22.36 -33.74 42.06
N LEU A 5 22.08 -33.22 43.25
CA LEU A 5 21.51 -31.87 43.42
C LEU A 5 22.49 -30.76 43.01
N LEU A 6 23.80 -30.98 43.23
CA LEU A 6 24.86 -30.07 42.81
C LEU A 6 25.09 -30.10 41.29
N GLY A 7 24.95 -31.28 40.67
CA GLY A 7 25.00 -31.39 39.21
C GLY A 7 23.82 -30.69 38.52
N LEU A 8 22.62 -30.81 39.10
CA LEU A 8 21.40 -30.23 38.54
C LEU A 8 21.38 -28.70 38.70
N SER A 9 21.87 -28.17 39.83
CA SER A 9 22.02 -26.73 40.03
C SER A 9 23.08 -26.14 39.10
N ALA A 10 24.20 -26.83 38.87
CA ALA A 10 25.22 -26.39 37.92
C ALA A 10 24.68 -26.31 36.49
N ILE A 11 23.88 -27.29 36.06
CA ILE A 11 23.24 -27.27 34.73
C ILE A 11 22.25 -26.11 34.60
N VAL A 12 21.41 -25.88 35.63
CA VAL A 12 20.47 -24.74 35.62
C VAL A 12 21.21 -23.41 35.56
N VAL A 13 22.30 -23.25 36.32
CA VAL A 13 23.11 -22.03 36.29
C VAL A 13 23.74 -21.81 34.92
N VAL A 14 24.28 -22.85 34.28
CA VAL A 14 24.85 -22.77 32.93
C VAL A 14 23.79 -22.43 31.89
N VAL A 15 22.60 -23.02 31.97
CA VAL A 15 21.47 -22.72 31.06
C VAL A 15 20.97 -21.29 31.24
N VAL A 16 20.86 -20.82 32.48
CA VAL A 16 20.47 -19.42 32.78
C VAL A 16 21.55 -18.45 32.28
N LEU A 17 22.84 -18.75 32.48
CA LEU A 17 23.95 -17.94 31.96
C LEU A 17 23.97 -17.92 30.43
N ALA A 18 23.74 -19.05 29.78
CA ALA A 18 23.64 -19.13 28.32
C ALA A 18 22.42 -18.36 27.77
N LEU A 19 21.29 -18.39 28.47
CA LEU A 19 20.10 -17.60 28.11
C LEU A 19 20.30 -16.10 28.34
N VAL A 20 21.00 -15.72 29.41
CA VAL A 20 21.37 -14.32 29.70
C VAL A 20 22.37 -13.82 28.67
N LEU A 21 23.38 -14.64 28.33
CA LEU A 21 24.38 -14.33 27.30
C LEU A 21 23.75 -14.27 25.91
N TRP A 22 22.80 -15.15 25.58
CA TRP A 22 22.04 -15.07 24.32
C TRP A 22 21.18 -13.79 24.29
N ARG A 23 20.48 -13.45 25.38
CA ARG A 23 19.72 -12.19 25.48
C ARG A 23 20.63 -10.96 25.37
N SER A 24 21.84 -11.01 25.92
CA SER A 24 22.79 -9.90 25.89
C SER A 24 23.60 -9.82 24.61
N SER A 25 23.78 -10.93 23.88
CA SER A 25 24.28 -10.97 22.51
C SER A 25 23.20 -10.54 21.50
N SER A 26 22.56 -9.41 21.81
CA SER A 26 21.95 -8.59 20.77
C SER A 26 23.12 -8.15 19.88
N LEU A 27 23.12 -8.55 18.61
CA LEU A 27 23.95 -7.92 17.58
C LEU A 27 23.85 -6.40 17.81
N ILE A 28 24.96 -5.77 18.22
CA ILE A 28 25.05 -4.33 18.38
C ILE A 28 25.01 -3.78 16.96
N VAL A 29 23.80 -3.62 16.44
CA VAL A 29 23.55 -2.78 15.29
C VAL A 29 23.79 -1.36 15.81
N GLU A 30 24.91 -0.75 15.45
CA GLU A 30 25.11 0.68 15.66
C GLU A 30 23.98 1.41 14.94
N ARG A 31 23.00 1.88 15.72
CA ARG A 31 21.88 2.68 15.21
C ARG A 31 22.27 4.13 15.42
N THR A 32 22.56 4.84 14.33
CA THR A 32 22.69 6.29 14.38
C THR A 32 21.28 6.89 14.38
N VAL A 33 20.90 7.59 15.45
CA VAL A 33 19.64 8.33 15.50
C VAL A 33 19.81 9.58 14.64
N ILE A 34 19.12 9.60 13.51
CA ILE A 34 19.19 10.68 12.52
C ILE A 34 18.24 11.84 12.89
N ALA A 35 17.08 11.53 13.46
CA ALA A 35 16.12 12.50 13.95
C ALA A 35 15.17 11.84 14.95
N GLU A 36 14.77 12.59 15.98
CA GLU A 36 13.63 12.23 16.83
C GLU A 36 12.39 12.94 16.29
N LEU A 37 11.40 12.15 15.86
CA LEU A 37 10.16 12.66 15.29
C LEU A 37 9.06 12.69 16.35
N PRO A 38 8.13 13.67 16.29
CA PRO A 38 7.03 13.75 17.23
C PRO A 38 6.07 12.56 17.10
N LEU A 39 5.34 12.29 18.18
CA LEU A 39 4.27 11.27 18.17
C LEU A 39 3.19 11.65 17.15
N GLY A 40 2.80 10.67 16.34
CA GLY A 40 1.76 10.82 15.31
C GLY A 40 2.28 10.78 13.87
N ILE A 41 3.59 10.96 13.64
CA ILE A 41 4.18 10.78 12.32
C ILE A 41 4.01 9.31 11.91
N ASN A 42 3.26 9.07 10.83
CA ASN A 42 2.84 7.73 10.42
C ASN A 42 3.16 7.42 8.96
N ARG A 43 3.70 8.38 8.21
CA ARG A 43 4.04 8.22 6.80
C ARG A 43 5.36 8.92 6.46
N LEU A 44 6.17 8.24 5.66
CA LEU A 44 7.31 8.84 4.96
C LEU A 44 6.99 8.93 3.47
N VAL A 45 7.33 10.05 2.88
CA VAL A 45 7.14 10.31 1.46
C VAL A 45 8.49 10.63 0.85
N PRO A 46 9.02 9.77 -0.05
CA PRO A 46 10.21 10.11 -0.81
C PRO A 46 9.86 11.16 -1.88
N THR A 47 10.71 12.18 -2.01
CA THR A 47 10.59 13.29 -2.96
C THR A 47 11.94 13.58 -3.61
N ASP A 48 11.95 14.41 -4.65
CA ASP A 48 13.17 14.95 -5.27
C ASP A 48 12.92 16.45 -5.49
N LEU A 49 12.71 17.19 -4.39
CA LEU A 49 12.21 18.56 -4.42
C LEU A 49 13.19 19.52 -5.10
N ASP A 50 14.49 19.28 -4.98
CA ASP A 50 15.50 20.06 -5.69
C ASP A 50 15.87 19.50 -7.07
N GLY A 51 15.57 18.22 -7.35
CA GLY A 51 15.78 17.62 -8.67
C GLY A 51 17.21 17.21 -8.94
N ASP A 52 18.00 17.00 -7.88
CA ASP A 52 19.37 16.50 -8.00
C ASP A 52 19.42 14.96 -8.18
N GLY A 53 18.26 14.29 -8.08
CA GLY A 53 18.12 12.85 -8.23
C GLY A 53 18.39 12.07 -6.93
N GLU A 54 18.73 12.75 -5.84
CA GLU A 54 18.85 12.17 -4.50
C GLU A 54 17.55 12.41 -3.72
N PRO A 55 16.92 11.36 -3.18
CA PRO A 55 15.63 11.52 -2.54
C PRO A 55 15.74 12.30 -1.22
N GLU A 56 14.89 13.30 -1.03
CA GLU A 56 14.55 13.80 0.30
C GLU A 56 13.32 13.09 0.85
N ILE A 57 13.16 13.16 2.17
CA ILE A 57 12.06 12.47 2.86
C ILE A 57 11.20 13.50 3.57
N LEU A 58 9.90 13.49 3.28
CA LEU A 58 8.90 14.15 4.10
C LEU A 58 8.32 13.15 5.12
N ALA A 59 8.52 13.42 6.40
CA ALA A 59 7.86 12.74 7.51
C ALA A 59 6.57 13.49 7.85
N VAL A 60 5.42 12.81 7.74
CA VAL A 60 4.10 13.46 7.78
C VAL A 60 3.09 12.68 8.63
N CYS A 61 2.08 13.40 9.11
CA CYS A 61 0.88 12.84 9.71
C CYS A 61 -0.19 12.69 8.62
N SER A 62 -0.58 11.45 8.30
CA SER A 62 -1.62 11.14 7.32
C SER A 62 -2.98 11.00 8.00
N ARG A 63 -4.02 11.58 7.38
CA ARG A 63 -5.43 11.46 7.77
C ARG A 63 -6.15 10.38 6.95
N TRP A 64 -7.24 9.83 7.49
CA TRP A 64 -8.15 8.87 6.86
C TRP A 64 -9.26 9.48 5.99
N GLU A 65 -9.45 10.80 5.96
CA GLU A 65 -10.53 11.44 5.18
C GLU A 65 -10.02 12.07 3.88
N GLY A 66 -10.71 11.79 2.77
CA GLY A 66 -10.25 12.07 1.40
C GLY A 66 -10.61 13.44 0.81
N ASP A 67 -11.26 14.33 1.57
CA ASP A 67 -11.47 15.73 1.16
C ASP A 67 -10.75 16.69 2.09
N ILE A 68 -10.37 17.85 1.56
CA ILE A 68 -9.83 18.94 2.39
C ILE A 68 -11.00 19.70 3.00
N LEU A 69 -10.93 19.87 4.31
CA LEU A 69 -11.90 20.64 5.08
C LEU A 69 -11.24 21.95 5.56
N PRO A 70 -12.00 23.04 5.68
CA PRO A 70 -11.46 24.30 6.23
C PRO A 70 -11.02 24.16 7.69
N ILE A 71 -11.60 23.20 8.42
CA ILE A 71 -11.24 22.83 9.77
C ILE A 71 -11.29 21.31 9.85
N TRP A 72 -10.24 20.70 10.39
CA TRP A 72 -10.30 19.30 10.81
C TRP A 72 -9.82 19.15 12.24
N ARG A 73 -10.55 18.33 12.99
CA ARG A 73 -10.23 17.97 14.37
C ARG A 73 -9.24 16.84 14.37
N ILE A 74 -8.20 16.97 15.20
CA ILE A 74 -7.22 15.95 15.46
C ILE A 74 -7.77 15.10 16.61
N PRO A 75 -8.19 13.85 16.35
CA PRO A 75 -8.72 13.00 17.41
C PRO A 75 -7.61 12.55 18.37
N ASP A 76 -7.92 12.51 19.67
CA ASP A 76 -6.91 12.16 20.69
C ASP A 76 -6.36 10.73 20.55
N TYR A 77 -7.17 9.81 20.01
CA TYR A 77 -6.74 8.43 19.75
C TYR A 77 -5.63 8.36 18.68
N GLU A 78 -5.53 9.38 17.81
CA GLU A 78 -4.48 9.48 16.81
C GLU A 78 -3.13 9.80 17.44
N ARG A 79 -3.11 10.33 18.68
CA ARG A 79 -1.88 10.75 19.38
C ARG A 79 -1.01 11.71 18.57
N ILE A 80 -1.58 12.37 17.57
CA ILE A 80 -0.90 13.38 16.77
C ILE A 80 -0.63 14.57 17.69
N SER A 81 0.64 14.68 18.08
CA SER A 81 1.09 15.79 18.90
C SER A 81 1.19 17.08 18.08
N ASP A 82 1.55 16.95 16.81
CA ASP A 82 1.71 18.03 15.84
C ASP A 82 1.57 17.48 14.40
N PRO A 83 0.60 17.96 13.58
CA PRO A 83 0.37 17.43 12.23
C PRO A 83 1.39 17.96 11.19
N ARG A 84 2.25 18.91 11.56
CA ARG A 84 3.18 19.58 10.66
C ARG A 84 4.24 18.65 10.07
N ILE A 85 4.60 18.89 8.81
CA ILE A 85 5.58 18.08 8.08
C ILE A 85 7.00 18.31 8.59
N TRP A 86 7.79 17.23 8.56
CA TRP A 86 9.22 17.24 8.81
C TRP A 86 9.94 16.93 7.50
N PHE A 87 10.74 17.89 7.03
CA PHE A 87 11.59 17.72 5.86
C PHE A 87 12.97 17.23 6.26
N ILE A 88 13.39 16.10 5.72
CA ILE A 88 14.66 15.44 6.01
C ILE A 88 15.49 15.41 4.72
N ARG A 89 16.53 16.26 4.68
CA ARG A 89 17.44 16.34 3.53
C ARG A 89 18.57 15.32 3.67
N SER A 90 18.72 14.45 2.66
CA SER A 90 19.67 13.34 2.51
C SER A 90 20.03 12.53 3.79
N PRO A 91 19.59 11.27 3.93
CA PRO A 91 19.84 10.46 5.12
C PRO A 91 21.31 10.01 5.34
N PHE A 92 22.20 10.14 4.35
CA PHE A 92 23.50 9.45 4.39
C PHE A 92 24.75 10.35 4.45
N GLY A 93 24.66 11.65 4.11
CA GLY A 93 25.82 12.56 4.14
C GLY A 93 25.94 13.34 5.45
N LYS A 94 24.88 14.09 5.80
CA LYS A 94 24.68 14.86 7.04
C LYS A 94 23.17 15.15 7.16
N PRO A 95 22.38 14.24 7.72
CA PRO A 95 20.94 14.42 7.71
C PRO A 95 20.54 15.62 8.57
N LYS A 96 19.68 16.48 8.00
CA LYS A 96 19.08 17.60 8.71
C LYS A 96 17.56 17.51 8.60
N ALA A 97 16.91 17.28 9.74
CA ALA A 97 15.46 17.35 9.85
C ALA A 97 15.05 18.80 10.17
N THR A 98 14.08 19.34 9.43
CA THR A 98 13.52 20.67 9.64
C THR A 98 12.00 20.55 9.67
N GLN A 99 11.37 21.02 10.76
CA GLN A 99 9.91 21.10 10.82
C GLN A 99 9.43 22.31 10.02
N LEU A 100 8.40 22.12 9.20
CA LEU A 100 7.83 23.17 8.36
C LEU A 100 6.40 23.49 8.82
N PRO A 101 5.89 24.71 8.62
CA PRO A 101 4.55 25.13 9.06
C PRO A 101 3.41 24.59 8.17
N TYR A 102 3.64 23.49 7.45
CA TYR A 102 2.69 22.93 6.49
C TYR A 102 2.22 21.55 6.94
N VAL A 103 1.04 21.14 6.49
CA VAL A 103 0.56 19.76 6.57
C VAL A 103 0.58 19.16 5.17
N CYS A 104 1.13 17.97 5.00
CA CYS A 104 1.14 17.32 3.69
C CYS A 104 -0.23 16.72 3.42
N TYR A 105 -0.86 17.12 2.32
CA TYR A 105 -2.10 16.47 1.92
C TYR A 105 -1.80 15.36 0.91
N PHE A 106 -1.97 14.11 1.35
CA PHE A 106 -1.80 12.94 0.48
C PHE A 106 -3.16 12.43 0.00
N VAL A 107 -3.51 12.73 -1.26
CA VAL A 107 -4.75 12.29 -1.95
C VAL A 107 -4.83 10.75 -2.14
N TYR A 108 -3.82 10.00 -1.71
CA TYR A 108 -3.57 8.59 -2.06
C TYR A 108 -4.31 7.57 -1.17
N TRP A 109 -5.37 7.98 -0.48
CA TRP A 109 -6.03 7.11 0.51
C TRP A 109 -6.76 5.91 -0.12
N TRP A 110 -7.22 6.04 -1.36
CA TRP A 110 -8.05 5.05 -2.07
C TRP A 110 -7.31 3.77 -2.49
N SER A 111 -5.98 3.81 -2.56
CA SER A 111 -5.18 2.62 -2.83
C SER A 111 -3.73 2.86 -2.41
N TRP A 112 -3.33 2.14 -1.37
CA TRP A 112 -1.95 2.12 -0.88
C TRP A 112 -0.93 1.70 -1.96
N ASP A 113 -1.41 1.11 -3.07
CA ASP A 113 -0.65 0.72 -4.26
C ASP A 113 -0.28 1.87 -5.22
N LEU A 114 -0.85 3.08 -5.11
CA LEU A 114 -0.60 4.14 -6.11
C LEU A 114 0.58 5.06 -5.77
N SER A 115 0.95 5.20 -4.50
CA SER A 115 2.07 6.09 -4.11
C SER A 115 3.42 5.63 -4.66
N SER A 116 3.51 4.38 -5.09
CA SER A 116 4.72 3.78 -5.62
C SER A 116 4.87 3.79 -7.12
N LEU A 117 3.77 4.07 -7.82
CA LEU A 117 3.73 4.16 -9.27
C LEU A 117 4.09 5.57 -9.75
N LEU A 118 4.34 6.49 -8.83
CA LEU A 118 4.68 7.86 -9.15
C LEU A 118 6.19 8.08 -9.15
N PRO A 119 6.72 8.86 -10.12
CA PRO A 119 8.07 9.39 -10.00
C PRO A 119 8.23 10.21 -8.71
N LEU A 120 9.47 10.33 -8.23
CA LEU A 120 9.80 11.21 -7.12
C LEU A 120 9.31 12.63 -7.43
N GLN A 121 8.53 13.20 -6.51
CA GLN A 121 7.83 14.45 -6.75
C GLN A 121 8.79 15.62 -6.56
N ARG A 122 8.78 16.58 -7.51
CA ARG A 122 9.50 17.86 -7.40
C ARG A 122 8.63 18.97 -6.80
N SER A 123 7.33 18.73 -6.73
CA SER A 123 6.40 19.59 -5.98
C SER A 123 5.33 18.75 -5.30
N VAL A 124 5.07 19.03 -4.04
CA VAL A 124 4.11 18.28 -3.22
C VAL A 124 2.96 19.20 -2.83
N LEU A 125 1.73 18.69 -2.94
CA LEU A 125 0.55 19.44 -2.53
C LEU A 125 0.48 19.48 -1.00
N VAL A 126 0.47 20.68 -0.43
CA VAL A 126 0.43 20.89 1.02
C VAL A 126 -0.65 21.89 1.40
N GLU A 127 -1.13 21.71 2.62
CA GLU A 127 -1.97 22.67 3.31
C GLU A 127 -1.11 23.60 4.15
N GLU A 128 -1.38 24.89 4.03
CA GLU A 128 -0.91 25.90 4.95
C GLU A 128 -2.07 26.34 5.84
N GLY A 129 -1.79 26.44 7.14
CA GLY A 129 -2.80 26.70 8.14
C GLY A 129 -2.20 26.90 9.52
N GLU A 130 -3.07 26.82 10.51
CA GLU A 130 -2.72 27.04 11.91
C GLU A 130 -3.21 25.87 12.77
N LEU A 131 -2.34 25.42 13.68
CA LEU A 131 -2.71 24.47 14.72
C LEU A 131 -3.27 25.22 15.93
N LEU A 132 -4.55 25.02 16.21
CA LEU A 132 -5.25 25.55 17.37
C LEU A 132 -5.33 24.48 18.46
N SER A 133 -4.81 24.79 19.64
CA SER A 133 -4.91 23.91 20.81
C SER A 133 -6.09 24.35 21.68
N LEU A 134 -7.26 23.78 21.43
CA LEU A 134 -8.51 24.08 22.13
C LEU A 134 -8.81 22.98 23.15
N SER A 135 -8.19 23.01 24.33
CA SER A 135 -8.36 21.98 25.37
C SER A 135 -9.84 21.58 25.55
N PRO A 136 -10.23 20.30 25.38
CA PRO A 136 -9.36 19.11 25.27
C PRO A 136 -8.91 18.71 23.85
N THR A 137 -9.34 19.41 22.80
CA THR A 137 -9.14 19.05 21.39
C THR A 137 -8.06 19.88 20.69
N LYS A 138 -7.37 19.30 19.70
CA LYS A 138 -6.55 20.06 18.74
C LYS A 138 -7.27 20.17 17.40
N GLU A 139 -7.22 21.33 16.79
CA GLU A 139 -7.82 21.59 15.48
C GLU A 139 -6.77 22.18 14.55
N TRP A 140 -6.76 21.73 13.31
CA TRP A 140 -5.99 22.38 12.26
C TRP A 140 -6.95 23.15 11.36
N ARG A 141 -6.65 24.44 11.20
CA ARG A 141 -7.43 25.36 10.38
C ARG A 141 -6.70 25.60 9.06
N THR A 142 -7.19 24.97 8.01
CA THR A 142 -6.63 25.08 6.67
C THR A 142 -7.01 26.43 6.08
N GLN A 143 -6.00 27.22 5.69
CA GLN A 143 -6.19 28.56 5.11
C GLN A 143 -5.97 28.52 3.60
N ARG A 144 -4.86 27.91 3.17
CA ARG A 144 -4.45 27.85 1.77
C ARG A 144 -4.04 26.43 1.40
N LEU A 145 -4.37 26.06 0.17
CA LEU A 145 -3.87 24.87 -0.49
C LEU A 145 -2.85 25.33 -1.54
N GLY A 146 -1.69 24.68 -1.63
CA GLY A 146 -0.64 25.07 -2.55
C GLY A 146 0.44 24.02 -2.75
N TRP A 147 1.42 24.36 -3.56
CA TRP A 147 2.56 23.50 -3.89
C TRP A 147 3.77 23.87 -3.05
N LEU A 148 4.35 22.89 -2.36
CA LEU A 148 5.67 23.00 -1.75
C LEU A 148 6.73 22.50 -2.73
N LYS A 149 7.75 23.30 -2.99
CA LYS A 149 8.87 22.97 -3.89
C LYS A 149 10.15 23.68 -3.46
N ILE A 150 11.30 23.27 -4.00
CA ILE A 150 12.55 24.01 -3.83
C ILE A 150 12.79 24.89 -5.06
N VAL A 151 12.96 26.20 -4.84
CA VAL A 151 13.34 27.17 -5.87
C VAL A 151 14.64 27.81 -5.43
N GLU A 152 15.68 27.74 -6.27
CA GLU A 152 17.00 28.33 -5.97
C GLU A 152 17.58 27.88 -4.62
N GLY A 153 17.35 26.61 -4.25
CA GLY A 153 17.82 26.02 -2.98
C GLY A 153 16.99 26.37 -1.76
N GLN A 154 15.91 27.14 -1.90
CA GLN A 154 14.98 27.49 -0.82
C GLN A 154 13.61 26.82 -0.97
N LEU A 155 13.10 26.26 0.14
CA LEU A 155 11.74 25.76 0.20
C LEU A 155 10.74 26.91 0.04
N THR A 156 9.86 26.77 -0.94
CA THR A 156 8.90 27.79 -1.35
C THR A 156 7.50 27.18 -1.41
N PHE A 157 6.54 27.89 -0.81
CA PHE A 157 5.12 27.55 -0.90
C PHE A 157 4.43 28.44 -1.94
N GLU A 158 3.89 27.82 -2.98
CA GLU A 158 3.11 28.50 -4.01
C GLU A 158 1.61 28.27 -3.80
N PRO A 159 0.86 29.31 -3.40
CA PRO A 159 -0.57 29.16 -3.13
C PRO A 159 -1.33 28.89 -4.43
N LEU A 160 -2.20 27.86 -4.40
CA LEU A 160 -3.11 27.52 -5.48
C LEU A 160 -4.50 28.12 -5.25
N LEU A 161 -5.07 27.92 -4.06
CA LEU A 161 -6.38 28.45 -3.70
C LEU A 161 -6.52 28.70 -2.20
N THR A 162 -7.49 29.55 -1.84
CA THR A 162 -7.91 29.75 -0.45
C THR A 162 -9.03 28.78 -0.10
N VAL A 163 -8.86 28.04 0.98
CA VAL A 163 -9.84 27.04 1.43
C VAL A 163 -10.93 27.74 2.24
N LYS A 164 -12.10 27.96 1.62
CA LYS A 164 -13.28 28.55 2.27
C LYS A 164 -14.35 27.51 2.63
N GLY A 165 -14.30 26.35 2.00
CA GLY A 165 -15.26 25.27 2.16
C GLY A 165 -14.60 23.93 1.85
N ARG A 166 -15.42 22.88 1.71
CA ARG A 166 -14.95 21.54 1.34
C ARG A 166 -14.34 21.59 -0.07
N VAL A 167 -13.11 21.09 -0.20
CA VAL A 167 -12.42 20.94 -1.49
C VAL A 167 -12.30 19.45 -1.76
N THR A 168 -12.87 19.00 -2.88
CA THR A 168 -12.78 17.61 -3.30
C THR A 168 -11.55 17.38 -4.17
N LEU A 169 -10.89 16.25 -3.94
CA LEU A 169 -9.66 15.87 -4.60
C LEU A 169 -9.81 14.48 -5.19
N HIS A 170 -9.52 14.37 -6.48
CA HIS A 170 -9.51 13.10 -7.19
C HIS A 170 -8.17 12.92 -7.88
N LEU A 171 -7.39 11.95 -7.39
CA LEU A 171 -6.17 11.53 -8.04
C LEU A 171 -6.46 10.33 -8.94
N ILE A 172 -5.96 10.43 -10.16
CA ILE A 172 -5.98 9.42 -11.20
C ILE A 172 -4.52 9.06 -11.46
N ALA A 173 -4.01 8.00 -10.85
CA ALA A 173 -2.65 7.52 -11.05
C ALA A 173 -2.64 6.11 -11.66
N ALA A 174 -1.64 5.84 -12.50
CA ALA A 174 -1.30 4.54 -13.05
C ALA A 174 0.17 4.61 -13.57
N GLU A 175 0.99 3.57 -13.40
CA GLU A 175 2.44 3.47 -13.69
C GLU A 175 3.01 4.16 -14.94
N LYS A 176 2.23 4.41 -15.98
CA LYS A 176 2.64 5.04 -17.25
C LYS A 176 1.53 5.86 -17.91
N LEU A 177 0.39 5.99 -17.25
CA LEU A 177 -0.56 7.02 -17.66
C LEU A 177 -0.10 8.33 -17.06
N PRO A 178 -0.35 9.46 -17.74
CA PRO A 178 -0.15 10.75 -17.12
C PRO A 178 -0.98 10.78 -15.84
N THR A 179 -0.31 10.80 -14.69
CA THR A 179 -1.02 10.86 -13.42
C THR A 179 -1.72 12.20 -13.35
N MET A 180 -3.04 12.19 -13.17
CA MET A 180 -3.86 13.39 -13.16
C MET A 180 -4.39 13.68 -11.77
N LEU A 181 -4.34 14.94 -11.37
CA LEU A 181 -4.94 15.43 -10.14
C LEU A 181 -6.04 16.41 -10.47
N PHE A 182 -7.25 16.11 -10.02
CA PHE A 182 -8.41 16.99 -10.11
C PHE A 182 -8.71 17.59 -8.75
N ILE A 183 -8.89 18.91 -8.72
CA ILE A 183 -9.21 19.66 -7.51
C ILE A 183 -10.48 20.45 -7.79
N ASN A 184 -11.47 20.37 -6.91
CA ASN A 184 -12.71 21.13 -7.04
C ASN A 184 -13.07 21.80 -5.70
N ASP A 185 -13.16 23.13 -5.69
CA ASP A 185 -13.53 23.90 -4.50
C ASP A 185 -15.04 24.22 -4.40
N GLY A 186 -15.85 23.60 -5.27
CA GLY A 186 -17.27 23.86 -5.46
C GLY A 186 -17.58 24.96 -6.47
N THR A 187 -16.61 25.80 -6.84
CA THR A 187 -16.76 26.92 -7.78
C THR A 187 -15.87 26.80 -9.01
N ARG A 188 -14.67 26.24 -8.84
CA ARG A 188 -13.65 26.07 -9.86
C ARG A 188 -13.12 24.64 -9.82
N SER A 189 -12.87 24.11 -11.00
CA SER A 189 -12.17 22.84 -11.16
C SER A 189 -10.78 23.12 -11.71
N PHE A 190 -9.79 22.46 -11.14
CA PHE A 190 -8.40 22.45 -11.60
C PHE A 190 -8.06 21.03 -11.99
N ALA A 191 -7.24 20.89 -13.03
CA ALA A 191 -6.69 19.61 -13.43
C ALA A 191 -5.18 19.79 -13.63
N PHE A 192 -4.41 18.84 -13.13
CA PHE A 192 -2.97 18.79 -13.28
C PHE A 192 -2.55 17.44 -13.81
N ARG A 193 -1.44 17.41 -14.53
CA ARG A 193 -0.80 16.21 -15.07
C ARG A 193 0.61 16.13 -14.54
N LEU A 194 0.91 15.08 -13.81
CA LEU A 194 2.26 14.77 -13.37
C LEU A 194 3.12 14.38 -14.57
N GLN A 195 4.27 15.02 -14.67
CA GLN A 195 5.28 14.75 -15.68
C GLN A 195 6.27 13.69 -15.18
N PRO A 196 6.97 12.97 -16.09
CA PRO A 196 7.99 11.99 -15.71
C PRO A 196 9.11 12.56 -14.82
N ASN A 197 9.40 13.85 -14.96
CA ASN A 197 10.38 14.57 -14.14
C ASN A 197 9.84 14.97 -12.75
N GLY A 198 8.68 14.47 -12.32
CA GLY A 198 8.11 14.73 -10.99
C GLY A 198 7.37 16.07 -10.84
N THR A 199 7.19 16.87 -11.90
CA THR A 199 6.49 18.17 -11.83
C THR A 199 5.01 18.06 -12.21
N TRP A 200 4.15 18.88 -11.59
CA TRP A 200 2.72 18.97 -11.94
C TRP A 200 2.46 20.07 -12.95
N GLN A 201 1.98 19.69 -14.14
CA GLN A 201 1.62 20.62 -15.21
C GLN A 201 0.10 20.88 -15.22
N PRO A 202 -0.37 22.14 -15.20
CA PRO A 202 -1.80 22.44 -15.32
C PRO A 202 -2.34 22.06 -16.70
N ILE A 203 -3.55 21.51 -16.75
CA ILE A 203 -4.27 21.16 -17.97
C ILE A 203 -5.72 21.68 -17.92
N ASP A 204 -6.37 21.77 -19.07
CA ASP A 204 -7.78 22.18 -19.15
C ASP A 204 -8.69 21.06 -18.61
N PRO A 205 -9.40 21.27 -17.49
CA PRO A 205 -10.30 20.27 -16.91
C PRO A 205 -11.46 19.90 -17.84
N LYS A 206 -11.82 20.74 -18.80
CA LYS A 206 -12.91 20.45 -19.77
C LYS A 206 -12.51 19.45 -20.84
N ARG A 207 -11.20 19.27 -21.07
CA ARG A 207 -10.68 18.35 -22.10
C ARG A 207 -10.47 16.93 -21.60
N VAL A 208 -10.70 16.69 -20.30
CA VAL A 208 -10.51 15.37 -19.70
C VAL A 208 -11.80 14.98 -18.98
N ARG A 209 -12.38 13.84 -19.37
CA ARG A 209 -13.51 13.28 -18.63
C ARG A 209 -12.99 12.35 -17.54
N PRO A 210 -13.48 12.48 -16.29
CA PRO A 210 -13.24 11.46 -15.29
C PRO A 210 -14.00 10.19 -15.70
N ILE A 211 -13.29 9.24 -16.30
CA ILE A 211 -13.85 7.91 -16.56
C ILE A 211 -13.93 7.18 -15.23
N HIS A 212 -15.13 6.70 -14.90
CA HIS A 212 -15.37 5.90 -13.71
C HIS A 212 -15.15 4.43 -14.07
N GLY A 213 -14.20 3.78 -13.42
CA GLY A 213 -13.82 2.40 -13.68
C GLY A 213 -13.27 1.75 -12.41
N GLN A 214 -13.24 0.42 -12.37
CA GLN A 214 -12.65 -0.29 -11.23
C GLN A 214 -11.14 -0.43 -11.38
N TYR A 215 -10.65 -0.53 -12.62
CA TYR A 215 -9.24 -0.66 -12.96
C TYR A 215 -8.94 0.20 -14.20
N PHE A 216 -7.68 0.58 -14.39
CA PHE A 216 -7.30 1.54 -15.43
C PHE A 216 -5.92 1.24 -15.99
N GLY A 217 -5.66 1.60 -17.25
CA GLY A 217 -4.38 1.44 -17.92
C GLY A 217 -4.36 2.13 -19.29
N ASP A 218 -3.21 2.14 -19.95
CA ASP A 218 -3.07 2.55 -21.35
C ASP A 218 -2.95 1.28 -22.20
N PHE A 219 -4.07 0.58 -22.46
CA PHE A 219 -4.01 -0.78 -23.00
C PHE A 219 -3.71 -0.81 -24.49
N ASP A 220 -3.96 0.30 -25.19
CA ASP A 220 -3.59 0.48 -26.58
C ASP A 220 -2.42 1.45 -26.77
N GLY A 221 -1.75 1.94 -25.73
CA GLY A 221 -0.52 2.73 -25.86
C GLY A 221 -0.71 4.05 -26.63
N ASP A 222 -1.89 4.65 -26.56
CA ASP A 222 -2.20 5.94 -27.19
C ASP A 222 -1.92 7.13 -26.25
N GLY A 223 -1.54 6.85 -25.00
CA GLY A 223 -1.26 7.83 -23.95
C GLY A 223 -2.50 8.33 -23.21
N LEU A 224 -3.69 7.80 -23.52
CA LEU A 224 -4.95 8.08 -22.86
C LEU A 224 -5.32 6.97 -21.89
N ARG A 225 -6.11 7.32 -20.87
CA ARG A 225 -6.52 6.38 -19.83
C ARG A 225 -7.75 5.59 -20.27
N ASP A 226 -7.58 4.30 -20.38
CA ASP A 226 -8.66 3.34 -20.53
C ASP A 226 -9.17 2.89 -19.16
N ALA A 227 -10.40 2.41 -19.13
CA ALA A 227 -11.06 1.91 -17.92
C ALA A 227 -11.64 0.52 -18.12
N ILE A 228 -11.41 -0.36 -17.15
CA ILE A 228 -12.08 -1.66 -17.08
C ILE A 228 -13.37 -1.47 -16.28
N MET A 229 -14.48 -1.84 -16.90
CA MET A 229 -15.79 -1.85 -16.28
C MET A 229 -16.40 -3.25 -16.38
N THR A 230 -17.28 -3.54 -15.43
CA THR A 230 -18.02 -4.80 -15.42
C THR A 230 -19.50 -4.51 -15.61
N ARG A 231 -20.11 -5.17 -16.60
CA ARG A 231 -21.53 -5.06 -16.92
C ARG A 231 -22.23 -6.39 -16.68
N GLU A 232 -23.30 -6.38 -15.91
CA GLU A 232 -24.07 -7.58 -15.59
C GLU A 232 -25.30 -7.71 -16.48
N LEU A 233 -25.34 -8.78 -17.28
CA LEU A 233 -26.49 -9.14 -18.10
C LEU A 233 -27.41 -10.06 -17.31
N HIS A 234 -28.63 -9.58 -17.11
CA HIS A 234 -29.64 -10.27 -16.30
C HIS A 234 -30.62 -11.04 -17.19
N TRP A 235 -30.98 -12.25 -16.77
CA TRP A 235 -32.06 -13.04 -17.33
C TRP A 235 -33.02 -13.44 -16.22
N HIS A 236 -34.29 -13.03 -16.32
CA HIS A 236 -35.34 -13.29 -15.31
C HIS A 236 -34.85 -13.15 -13.85
N ASN A 237 -34.31 -11.97 -13.49
CA ASN A 237 -33.80 -11.62 -12.16
C ASN A 237 -32.59 -12.44 -11.66
N LYS A 238 -31.91 -13.19 -12.52
CA LYS A 238 -30.61 -13.82 -12.23
C LYS A 238 -29.53 -13.21 -13.11
N VAL A 239 -28.35 -12.96 -12.56
CA VAL A 239 -27.16 -12.59 -13.35
C VAL A 239 -26.80 -13.80 -14.21
N GLY A 240 -27.01 -13.68 -15.53
CA GLY A 240 -26.73 -14.74 -16.49
C GLY A 240 -25.29 -14.71 -16.98
N VAL A 241 -24.78 -13.51 -17.31
CA VAL A 241 -23.41 -13.29 -17.79
C VAL A 241 -22.89 -11.98 -17.24
N ARG A 242 -21.62 -11.96 -16.83
CA ARG A 242 -20.90 -10.77 -16.42
C ARG A 242 -19.84 -10.46 -17.48
N LEU A 243 -20.04 -9.36 -18.22
CA LEU A 243 -19.11 -8.89 -19.23
C LEU A 243 -18.07 -7.98 -18.58
N VAL A 244 -16.80 -8.29 -18.79
CA VAL A 244 -15.70 -7.41 -18.43
C VAL A 244 -15.24 -6.72 -19.71
N GLU A 245 -15.36 -5.39 -19.73
CA GLU A 245 -15.19 -4.55 -20.90
C GLU A 245 -14.15 -3.46 -20.63
N VAL A 246 -13.38 -3.11 -21.66
CA VAL A 246 -12.46 -1.98 -21.67
C VAL A 246 -13.11 -0.83 -22.42
N TYR A 247 -13.23 0.30 -21.74
CA TYR A 247 -13.71 1.57 -22.27
C TYR A 247 -12.51 2.45 -22.57
N TRP A 248 -12.37 2.85 -23.83
CA TRP A 248 -11.19 3.54 -24.33
C TRP A 248 -11.21 5.03 -23.97
N GLY A 249 -10.03 5.57 -23.64
CA GLY A 249 -9.85 6.98 -23.27
C GLY A 249 -10.18 7.96 -24.40
N ASP A 250 -10.04 7.53 -25.65
CA ASP A 250 -10.36 8.29 -26.87
C ASP A 250 -11.88 8.37 -27.19
N GLY A 251 -12.70 7.60 -26.46
CA GLY A 251 -14.15 7.49 -26.68
C GLY A 251 -14.57 6.45 -27.74
N SER A 252 -13.65 5.63 -28.23
CA SER A 252 -13.94 4.50 -29.10
C SER A 252 -14.87 3.47 -28.44
N PRO A 253 -15.59 2.64 -29.22
CA PRO A 253 -16.49 1.63 -28.66
C PRO A 253 -15.78 0.65 -27.75
N ALA A 254 -16.40 0.34 -26.60
CA ALA A 254 -15.83 -0.58 -25.62
C ALA A 254 -15.54 -1.96 -26.23
N THR A 255 -14.45 -2.57 -25.78
CA THR A 255 -14.02 -3.90 -26.23
C THR A 255 -14.16 -4.92 -25.10
N VAL A 256 -14.76 -6.08 -25.40
CA VAL A 256 -14.91 -7.16 -24.43
C VAL A 256 -13.54 -7.80 -24.16
N LEU A 257 -13.16 -7.84 -22.89
CA LEU A 257 -11.95 -8.54 -22.43
C LEU A 257 -12.24 -10.05 -22.27
N PHE A 258 -13.24 -10.40 -21.46
CA PHE A 258 -13.76 -11.76 -21.31
C PHE A 258 -15.19 -11.77 -20.77
N GLU A 259 -15.86 -12.92 -20.92
CA GLU A 259 -17.16 -13.20 -20.31
C GLU A 259 -16.99 -14.10 -19.09
N GLU A 260 -17.58 -13.72 -17.96
CA GLU A 260 -17.66 -14.56 -16.76
C GLU A 260 -19.09 -15.09 -16.59
N ARG A 261 -19.24 -16.41 -16.50
CA ARG A 261 -20.53 -17.09 -16.34
C ARG A 261 -20.69 -17.59 -14.91
N PRO A 262 -21.61 -17.01 -14.11
CA PRO A 262 -21.95 -17.53 -12.78
C PRO A 262 -22.69 -18.89 -12.87
N PRO A 263 -22.62 -19.74 -11.83
CA PRO A 263 -21.95 -19.52 -10.55
C PRO A 263 -20.46 -19.89 -10.60
N LYS A 264 -19.58 -18.95 -10.23
CA LYS A 264 -18.16 -19.18 -9.98
C LYS A 264 -17.89 -19.04 -8.48
N LEU A 265 -17.10 -19.97 -7.91
CA LEU A 265 -16.78 -19.93 -6.48
C LEU A 265 -15.90 -18.73 -6.12
N THR A 266 -15.00 -18.37 -7.03
CA THR A 266 -14.07 -17.24 -6.94
C THR A 266 -14.30 -16.35 -8.14
N LEU A 267 -14.56 -15.06 -7.89
CA LEU A 267 -14.64 -14.05 -8.95
C LEU A 267 -13.24 -13.80 -9.50
N THR A 268 -13.17 -13.56 -10.81
CA THR A 268 -11.90 -13.24 -11.46
C THR A 268 -11.35 -11.92 -10.91
N ARG A 269 -10.14 -11.97 -10.34
CA ARG A 269 -9.39 -10.79 -9.90
C ARG A 269 -8.67 -10.19 -11.10
N ILE A 270 -8.61 -8.87 -11.15
CA ILE A 270 -8.04 -8.10 -12.26
C ILE A 270 -7.02 -7.11 -11.69
N TRP A 271 -5.87 -7.05 -12.33
CA TRP A 271 -4.84 -6.06 -12.11
C TRP A 271 -4.35 -5.55 -13.47
N THR A 272 -3.66 -4.42 -13.45
CA THR A 272 -3.23 -3.72 -14.66
C THR A 272 -1.82 -3.21 -14.40
N ALA A 273 -0.90 -3.51 -15.31
CA ALA A 273 0.48 -3.04 -15.23
C ALA A 273 1.08 -3.05 -16.63
N ASP A 274 2.04 -2.18 -16.89
CA ASP A 274 2.92 -2.37 -18.04
C ASP A 274 4.04 -3.32 -17.64
N VAL A 275 3.86 -4.60 -17.99
CA VAL A 275 4.69 -5.72 -17.58
C VAL A 275 5.93 -5.84 -18.45
N GLU A 276 5.77 -5.58 -19.75
CA GLU A 276 6.83 -5.73 -20.77
C GLU A 276 7.69 -4.46 -20.93
N ASN A 277 7.28 -3.37 -20.29
CA ASN A 277 7.88 -2.05 -20.33
C ASN A 277 7.86 -1.36 -21.71
N ASP A 278 6.88 -1.67 -22.55
CA ASP A 278 6.81 -1.19 -23.94
C ASP A 278 5.89 0.01 -24.16
N GLY A 279 5.23 0.49 -23.09
CA GLY A 279 4.28 1.60 -23.11
C GLY A 279 2.83 1.14 -23.29
N CYS A 280 2.58 -0.12 -23.65
CA CYS A 280 1.25 -0.70 -23.72
C CYS A 280 1.00 -1.53 -22.46
N TRP A 281 -0.07 -1.24 -21.74
CA TRP A 281 -0.38 -1.96 -20.52
C TRP A 281 -0.99 -3.33 -20.81
N GLU A 282 -0.60 -4.29 -19.99
CA GLU A 282 -1.25 -5.58 -19.91
C GLU A 282 -2.29 -5.62 -18.79
N ILE A 283 -3.28 -6.48 -18.99
CA ILE A 283 -4.27 -6.82 -17.97
C ILE A 283 -3.89 -8.18 -17.41
N VAL A 284 -3.68 -8.26 -16.10
CA VAL A 284 -3.34 -9.49 -15.39
C VAL A 284 -4.58 -9.99 -14.67
N THR A 285 -5.01 -11.22 -14.93
CA THR A 285 -6.21 -11.80 -14.32
C THR A 285 -5.89 -13.06 -13.55
N TRP A 286 -6.53 -13.27 -12.41
CA TRP A 286 -6.53 -14.56 -11.71
C TRP A 286 -7.95 -15.07 -11.53
N ASP A 287 -8.24 -16.24 -12.09
CA ASP A 287 -9.59 -16.82 -12.13
C ASP A 287 -9.90 -17.79 -10.98
N GLY A 288 -9.03 -17.82 -9.97
CA GLY A 288 -9.05 -18.80 -8.88
C GLY A 288 -8.04 -19.93 -9.05
N LYS A 289 -7.46 -20.09 -10.25
CA LYS A 289 -6.51 -21.16 -10.57
C LYS A 289 -5.34 -20.65 -11.41
N ASP A 290 -5.64 -20.05 -12.55
CA ASP A 290 -4.66 -19.66 -13.55
C ASP A 290 -4.45 -18.14 -13.49
N LEU A 291 -3.20 -17.70 -13.50
CA LEU A 291 -2.82 -16.31 -13.70
C LEU A 291 -2.55 -16.09 -15.18
N THR A 292 -3.27 -15.16 -15.80
CA THR A 292 -3.21 -14.90 -17.23
C THR A 292 -2.87 -13.43 -17.47
N VAL A 293 -1.91 -13.19 -18.36
CA VAL A 293 -1.55 -11.85 -18.85
C VAL A 293 -2.19 -11.66 -20.22
N TRP A 294 -2.97 -10.59 -20.36
CA TRP A 294 -3.71 -10.23 -21.57
C TRP A 294 -3.12 -8.96 -22.17
N LYS A 295 -2.92 -8.96 -23.48
CA LYS A 295 -2.47 -7.79 -24.24
C LYS A 295 -3.47 -7.46 -25.33
N PHE A 296 -3.70 -6.17 -25.55
CA PHE A 296 -4.56 -5.73 -26.63
C PHE A 296 -3.82 -5.85 -27.97
N ARG A 297 -4.41 -6.57 -28.93
CA ARG A 297 -3.89 -6.67 -30.29
C ARG A 297 -4.59 -5.67 -31.19
N LYS A 298 -3.98 -4.50 -31.40
CA LYS A 298 -4.54 -3.40 -32.21
C LYS A 298 -5.07 -3.85 -33.57
N HIS A 299 -4.31 -4.70 -34.29
CA HIS A 299 -4.70 -5.20 -35.62
C HIS A 299 -5.94 -6.10 -35.59
N GLU A 300 -6.16 -6.84 -34.50
CA GLU A 300 -7.28 -7.75 -34.34
C GLU A 300 -8.45 -7.13 -33.55
N ARG A 301 -8.25 -5.93 -32.98
CA ARG A 301 -9.18 -5.22 -32.09
C ARG A 301 -9.75 -6.12 -30.98
N ARG A 302 -8.90 -6.93 -30.37
CA ARG A 302 -9.27 -7.82 -29.26
C ARG A 302 -8.12 -8.04 -28.30
N PHE A 303 -8.45 -8.43 -27.08
CA PHE A 303 -7.49 -8.92 -26.11
C PHE A 303 -7.13 -10.38 -26.40
N ALA A 304 -5.85 -10.71 -26.27
CA ALA A 304 -5.36 -12.07 -26.39
C ALA A 304 -4.44 -12.39 -25.20
N PRO A 305 -4.50 -13.62 -24.67
CA PRO A 305 -3.57 -14.04 -23.64
C PRO A 305 -2.17 -14.14 -24.25
N THR A 306 -1.21 -13.41 -23.69
CA THR A 306 0.22 -13.53 -24.07
C THR A 306 0.89 -14.63 -23.28
N THR A 307 0.41 -14.88 -22.06
CA THR A 307 1.01 -15.83 -21.14
C THR A 307 -0.01 -16.29 -20.12
N GLN A 308 0.11 -17.56 -19.70
CA GLN A 308 -0.71 -18.15 -18.66
C GLN A 308 0.15 -19.06 -17.80
N VAL A 309 -0.05 -19.00 -16.48
CA VAL A 309 0.60 -19.90 -15.52
C VAL A 309 -0.41 -20.41 -14.50
N ALA A 310 -0.42 -21.73 -14.30
CA ALA A 310 -1.23 -22.33 -13.26
C ALA A 310 -0.61 -22.03 -11.89
N LEU A 311 -1.30 -21.24 -11.08
CA LEU A 311 -0.90 -21.02 -9.70
C LEU A 311 -1.40 -22.19 -8.86
N LYS A 312 -0.57 -22.63 -7.92
CA LYS A 312 -1.00 -23.55 -6.86
C LYS A 312 -1.18 -22.70 -5.61
N PRO A 313 -2.41 -22.32 -5.24
CA PRO A 313 -2.65 -21.63 -3.98
C PRO A 313 -2.12 -22.49 -2.84
N PRO A 314 -1.54 -21.88 -1.79
CA PRO A 314 -1.07 -22.62 -0.63
C PRO A 314 -2.22 -23.41 0.00
N ARG A 315 -2.06 -24.74 0.07
CA ARG A 315 -2.97 -25.60 0.82
C ARG A 315 -2.64 -25.47 2.30
N VAL A 316 -3.35 -24.62 3.02
CA VAL A 316 -3.37 -24.74 4.48
C VAL A 316 -4.40 -25.81 4.81
N ALA A 317 -3.95 -26.92 5.40
CA ALA A 317 -4.87 -27.90 5.95
C ALA A 317 -5.82 -27.17 6.91
N PRO A 318 -7.15 -27.31 6.78
CA PRO A 318 -8.07 -26.68 7.71
C PRO A 318 -7.67 -27.17 9.10
N LYS A 319 -7.21 -26.25 9.96
CA LYS A 319 -7.08 -26.56 11.38
C LYS A 319 -8.49 -26.88 11.83
N GLY A 320 -8.75 -28.15 12.13
CA GLY A 320 -10.05 -28.65 12.55
C GLY A 320 -10.52 -27.96 13.83
N GLY A 321 -11.12 -26.78 13.68
CA GLY A 321 -11.91 -26.14 14.72
C GLY A 321 -13.30 -26.73 14.66
N ARG A 322 -13.71 -27.42 15.72
CA ARG A 322 -15.11 -27.77 15.93
C ARG A 322 -15.87 -26.48 16.18
N PHE A 323 -16.70 -26.06 15.22
CA PHE A 323 -17.68 -25.01 15.45
C PHE A 323 -18.95 -25.65 16.02
N SER A 324 -19.25 -25.32 17.28
CA SER A 324 -20.52 -25.70 17.91
C SER A 324 -21.55 -24.60 17.65
N LEU A 325 -22.18 -24.61 16.48
CA LEU A 325 -23.53 -24.03 16.34
C LEU A 325 -24.54 -25.17 16.51
N GLY A 326 -25.63 -24.88 17.23
CA GLY A 326 -26.58 -25.85 17.75
C GLY A 326 -26.84 -27.08 16.88
N MET A 327 -26.59 -28.26 17.45
CA MET A 327 -27.07 -29.58 17.03
C MET A 327 -26.96 -29.99 15.55
N ALA A 328 -25.99 -29.45 14.79
CA ALA A 328 -25.53 -30.07 13.55
C ALA A 328 -24.03 -29.85 13.35
N THR A 329 -23.27 -30.95 13.34
CA THR A 329 -21.82 -30.94 13.05
C THR A 329 -21.60 -30.73 11.56
N VAL A 330 -21.75 -29.49 11.08
CA VAL A 330 -21.41 -29.14 9.70
C VAL A 330 -19.91 -28.80 9.67
N PRO A 331 -19.10 -29.40 8.78
CA PRO A 331 -17.71 -29.01 8.63
C PRO A 331 -17.66 -27.51 8.27
N PRO A 332 -16.72 -26.74 8.85
CA PRO A 332 -16.56 -25.34 8.50
C PRO A 332 -16.34 -25.23 6.98
N PRO A 333 -16.93 -24.22 6.32
CA PRO A 333 -16.66 -23.98 4.91
C PRO A 333 -15.14 -23.83 4.70
N PRO A 334 -14.61 -24.32 3.56
CA PRO A 334 -13.17 -24.25 3.29
C PRO A 334 -12.71 -22.79 3.35
N ALA A 335 -11.55 -22.57 3.98
CA ALA A 335 -10.91 -21.27 4.01
C ALA A 335 -10.69 -20.78 2.57
N ARG A 336 -11.08 -19.52 2.31
CA ARG A 336 -10.82 -18.87 1.02
C ARG A 336 -9.47 -18.19 1.08
N PHE A 337 -8.68 -18.37 0.03
CA PHE A 337 -7.38 -17.73 -0.11
C PHE A 337 -7.42 -16.78 -1.29
N GLU A 338 -7.05 -15.54 -1.07
CA GLU A 338 -6.99 -14.52 -2.11
C GLU A 338 -5.60 -13.89 -2.11
N PRO A 339 -5.00 -13.66 -3.29
CA PRO A 339 -3.72 -12.98 -3.38
C PRO A 339 -3.91 -11.46 -3.36
N ASN A 340 -3.13 -10.78 -2.53
CA ASN A 340 -2.77 -9.39 -2.75
C ASN A 340 -1.61 -9.33 -3.77
N PHE A 341 -1.68 -8.44 -4.76
CA PHE A 341 -0.83 -8.45 -5.96
C PHE A 341 -0.06 -7.13 -6.07
N ALA A 342 1.22 -7.21 -6.44
CA ALA A 342 1.99 -6.08 -6.92
C ALA A 342 2.79 -6.47 -8.17
N ALA A 343 2.91 -5.57 -9.14
CA ALA A 343 3.81 -5.69 -10.28
C ALA A 343 4.97 -4.71 -10.08
N ILE A 344 6.20 -5.22 -9.99
CA ILE A 344 7.39 -4.42 -9.64
C ILE A 344 8.58 -4.94 -10.43
N ASP A 345 9.42 -4.03 -10.93
CA ASP A 345 10.75 -4.39 -11.47
C ASP A 345 11.69 -4.77 -10.31
N LEU A 346 11.74 -6.06 -9.98
CA LEU A 346 12.48 -6.57 -8.84
C LEU A 346 13.94 -6.80 -9.16
N ASN A 347 14.31 -7.19 -10.38
CA ASN A 347 15.70 -7.47 -10.74
C ASN A 347 16.43 -6.27 -11.41
N GLY A 348 15.70 -5.23 -11.79
CA GLY A 348 16.24 -4.02 -12.43
C GLY A 348 16.41 -4.17 -13.94
N ASP A 349 15.73 -5.13 -14.57
CA ASP A 349 15.80 -5.36 -16.03
C ASP A 349 14.77 -4.53 -16.82
N GLY A 350 13.95 -3.75 -16.11
CA GLY A 350 12.92 -2.90 -16.66
C GLY A 350 11.57 -3.59 -16.85
N ARG A 351 11.50 -4.93 -16.83
CA ARG A 351 10.25 -5.69 -16.84
C ARG A 351 9.74 -5.85 -15.41
N LYS A 352 8.45 -6.14 -15.28
CA LYS A 352 7.85 -6.32 -13.95
C LYS A 352 7.64 -7.77 -13.61
N GLU A 353 8.08 -8.13 -12.42
CA GLU A 353 7.69 -9.35 -11.73
C GLU A 353 6.41 -9.16 -10.91
N PHE A 354 5.69 -10.26 -10.70
CA PHE A 354 4.49 -10.27 -9.87
C PHE A 354 4.80 -10.83 -8.48
N LEU A 355 4.46 -10.06 -7.46
CA LEU A 355 4.46 -10.45 -6.06
C LEU A 355 3.03 -10.77 -5.63
N LEU A 356 2.78 -12.01 -5.25
CA LEU A 356 1.49 -12.52 -4.79
C LEU A 356 1.57 -12.87 -3.31
N PHE A 357 0.90 -12.10 -2.46
CA PHE A 357 0.77 -12.38 -1.03
C PHE A 357 -0.56 -13.08 -0.78
N TRP A 358 -0.51 -14.37 -0.50
CA TRP A 358 -1.70 -15.17 -0.25
C TRP A 358 -2.21 -14.94 1.17
N GLU A 359 -3.45 -14.49 1.27
CA GLU A 359 -4.13 -14.22 2.53
C GLU A 359 -5.28 -15.19 2.75
N GLU A 360 -5.35 -15.74 3.96
CA GLU A 360 -6.52 -16.47 4.44
C GLU A 360 -7.60 -15.45 4.79
N VAL A 361 -8.73 -15.51 4.08
CA VAL A 361 -9.90 -14.67 4.32
C VAL A 361 -10.80 -15.38 5.33
N PRO A 362 -10.89 -14.90 6.59
CA PRO A 362 -11.74 -15.54 7.59
C PRO A 362 -13.22 -15.34 7.24
N PHE A 363 -14.02 -16.39 7.48
CA PHE A 363 -15.47 -16.29 7.38
C PHE A 363 -16.01 -15.33 8.44
N ALA A 364 -16.83 -14.36 8.05
CA ALA A 364 -17.54 -13.48 8.97
C ALA A 364 -18.53 -14.32 9.80
N THR A 365 -18.23 -14.54 11.08
CA THR A 365 -19.24 -14.95 12.06
C THR A 365 -19.95 -13.69 12.55
N CYS A 366 -21.28 -13.69 12.48
CA CYS A 366 -22.15 -12.59 12.90
C CYS A 366 -21.69 -11.93 14.21
N GLY A 367 -21.42 -10.62 14.17
CA GLY A 367 -21.38 -9.75 15.34
C GLY A 367 -20.08 -9.68 16.15
N LEU A 368 -19.03 -10.44 15.79
CA LEU A 368 -17.70 -10.30 16.38
C LEU A 368 -16.74 -9.98 15.23
N GLY A 369 -16.03 -8.86 15.30
CA GLY A 369 -15.20 -8.33 14.22
C GLY A 369 -14.32 -9.38 13.54
N LEU A 370 -14.07 -9.19 12.24
CA LEU A 370 -13.28 -10.11 11.43
C LEU A 370 -11.88 -10.32 12.05
N PRO A 371 -11.44 -11.57 12.27
CA PRO A 371 -10.04 -11.84 12.59
C PRO A 371 -9.13 -11.21 11.53
N PRO A 372 -7.90 -10.79 11.86
CA PRO A 372 -6.95 -10.30 10.86
C PRO A 372 -6.72 -11.36 9.78
N SER A 373 -6.66 -10.93 8.52
CA SER A 373 -6.25 -11.82 7.44
C SER A 373 -4.83 -12.30 7.71
N LYS A 374 -4.61 -13.61 7.55
CA LYS A 374 -3.31 -14.22 7.83
C LYS A 374 -2.61 -14.50 6.52
N LYS A 375 -1.38 -14.01 6.40
CA LYS A 375 -0.50 -14.33 5.28
C LYS A 375 0.00 -15.76 5.41
N VAL A 376 -0.21 -16.54 4.36
CA VAL A 376 0.08 -17.99 4.35
C VAL A 376 1.18 -18.37 3.36
N ALA A 377 1.37 -17.59 2.29
CA ALA A 377 2.48 -17.76 1.36
C ALA A 377 2.76 -16.45 0.63
N VAL A 378 3.98 -16.31 0.13
CA VAL A 378 4.33 -15.29 -0.86
C VAL A 378 4.85 -15.99 -2.12
N GLN A 379 4.42 -15.58 -3.30
CA GLN A 379 4.93 -16.08 -4.57
C GLN A 379 5.51 -14.93 -5.39
N VAL A 380 6.67 -15.18 -6.00
CA VAL A 380 7.26 -14.32 -7.03
C VAL A 380 7.06 -15.02 -8.36
N VAL A 381 6.46 -14.33 -9.32
CA VAL A 381 6.23 -14.81 -10.68
C VAL A 381 6.98 -13.89 -11.64
N TRP A 382 7.81 -14.46 -12.50
CA TRP A 382 8.61 -13.69 -13.46
C TRP A 382 8.69 -14.40 -14.81
N GLN A 383 8.98 -13.64 -15.87
CA GLN A 383 9.14 -14.21 -17.20
C GLN A 383 10.61 -14.51 -17.48
N GLN A 384 10.93 -15.74 -17.86
CA GLN A 384 12.27 -16.15 -18.27
C GLN A 384 12.20 -16.99 -19.54
N GLY A 385 12.83 -16.51 -20.63
CA GLY A 385 12.84 -17.22 -21.92
C GLY A 385 11.45 -17.47 -22.51
N GLY A 386 10.52 -16.51 -22.36
CA GLY A 386 9.14 -16.62 -22.84
C GLY A 386 8.23 -17.55 -22.00
N LYS A 387 8.71 -18.06 -20.86
CA LYS A 387 7.92 -18.86 -19.92
C LYS A 387 7.82 -18.17 -18.58
N MET A 388 6.67 -18.30 -17.93
CA MET A 388 6.52 -17.86 -16.54
C MET A 388 7.16 -18.87 -15.58
N GLN A 389 7.97 -18.35 -14.67
CA GLN A 389 8.54 -19.06 -13.54
C GLN A 389 7.81 -18.62 -12.28
N VAL A 390 7.72 -19.52 -11.31
CA VAL A 390 7.07 -19.25 -10.02
C VAL A 390 7.98 -19.76 -8.90
N ARG A 391 8.23 -18.92 -7.91
CA ARG A 391 8.91 -19.28 -6.67
C ARG A 391 8.03 -18.93 -5.49
N GLN A 392 7.91 -19.84 -4.52
CA GLN A 392 7.12 -19.65 -3.32
C GLN A 392 8.01 -19.53 -2.08
N PHE A 393 7.59 -18.69 -1.15
CA PHE A 393 8.25 -18.39 0.12
C PHE A 393 7.26 -18.56 1.29
N ASP A 394 7.78 -19.00 2.43
CA ASP A 394 7.08 -18.85 3.71
C ASP A 394 7.18 -17.38 4.15
N PRO A 395 6.07 -16.70 4.48
CA PRO A 395 6.09 -15.32 4.95
C PRO A 395 6.99 -15.09 6.18
N LYS A 396 7.31 -16.14 6.95
CA LYS A 396 8.21 -16.06 8.12
C LYS A 396 9.70 -16.03 7.76
N GLU A 397 10.06 -16.48 6.56
CA GLU A 397 11.45 -16.55 6.09
C GLU A 397 11.89 -15.28 5.36
N ILE A 398 10.96 -14.37 5.08
CA ILE A 398 11.22 -13.15 4.32
C ILE A 398 11.05 -11.91 5.21
N PRO A 399 11.79 -10.83 4.95
CA PRO A 399 11.70 -9.60 5.73
C PRO A 399 10.52 -8.70 5.29
N LEU A 400 9.72 -9.11 4.29
CA LEU A 400 8.62 -8.31 3.75
C LEU A 400 7.31 -8.54 4.52
N PRO A 401 6.74 -7.51 5.17
CA PRO A 401 5.44 -7.62 5.81
C PRO A 401 4.27 -7.59 4.81
N ASN A 402 4.39 -6.85 3.71
CA ASN A 402 3.41 -6.68 2.62
C ASN A 402 4.14 -6.54 1.29
N PRO A 403 3.41 -6.57 0.15
CA PRO A 403 3.97 -6.10 -1.11
C PRO A 403 4.67 -4.75 -0.89
N PRO A 404 5.87 -4.55 -1.43
CA PRO A 404 6.47 -3.23 -1.43
C PRO A 404 5.51 -2.25 -2.07
N THR A 405 5.41 -1.07 -1.48
CA THR A 405 4.84 0.04 -2.21
C THR A 405 5.84 0.38 -3.29
N THR A 406 6.93 1.09 -2.99
CA THR A 406 7.83 1.62 -4.02
C THR A 406 9.20 0.95 -4.03
N THR A 407 9.88 1.05 -5.17
CA THR A 407 11.30 0.72 -5.31
C THR A 407 12.04 1.89 -5.95
N TRP A 408 13.30 2.10 -5.56
CA TRP A 408 14.15 3.13 -6.15
C TRP A 408 15.61 2.70 -6.15
N THR A 409 16.43 3.38 -6.93
CA THR A 409 17.88 3.19 -6.94
C THR A 409 18.55 4.47 -6.43
N GLN A 410 19.51 4.32 -5.52
CA GLN A 410 20.30 5.43 -4.98
C GLN A 410 21.74 4.95 -4.80
N ASN A 411 22.72 5.72 -5.30
CA ASN A 411 24.15 5.38 -5.23
C ASN A 411 24.49 3.95 -5.70
N GLY A 412 23.82 3.46 -6.75
CA GLY A 412 24.01 2.10 -7.28
C GLY A 412 23.42 0.97 -6.43
N HIS A 413 22.71 1.31 -5.34
CA HIS A 413 21.97 0.37 -4.50
C HIS A 413 20.47 0.50 -4.76
N ARG A 414 19.77 -0.62 -4.65
CA ARG A 414 18.33 -0.71 -4.88
C ARG A 414 17.61 -0.86 -3.55
N PHE A 415 16.51 -0.15 -3.40
CA PHE A 415 15.74 -0.10 -2.16
C PHE A 415 14.25 -0.31 -2.44
N ALA A 416 13.54 -0.78 -1.42
CA ALA A 416 12.10 -0.91 -1.41
C ALA A 416 11.50 -0.42 -0.10
N LEU A 417 10.34 0.22 -0.19
CA LEU A 417 9.53 0.59 0.96
C LEU A 417 8.35 -0.38 1.05
N ALA A 418 8.10 -0.95 2.22
CA ALA A 418 6.93 -1.77 2.48
C ALA A 418 6.25 -1.31 3.77
N HIS A 419 4.92 -1.40 3.83
CA HIS A 419 4.16 -1.12 5.05
C HIS A 419 3.74 -2.42 5.72
N GLY A 420 3.47 -2.42 7.02
CA GLY A 420 3.01 -3.59 7.76
C GLY A 420 1.91 -3.19 8.73
N THR A 421 0.89 -4.03 8.89
CA THR A 421 -0.06 -3.90 10.01
C THR A 421 0.33 -4.92 11.07
N TYR A 422 0.45 -4.47 12.32
CA TYR A 422 0.78 -5.31 13.46
C TYR A 422 -0.26 -5.14 14.56
N GLU A 423 -0.67 -6.22 15.19
CA GLU A 423 -1.61 -6.15 16.31
C GLU A 423 -0.87 -6.04 17.65
N ARG A 424 -1.24 -5.03 18.44
CA ARG A 424 -0.75 -4.84 19.79
C ARG A 424 -1.91 -4.85 20.77
N LYS A 425 -1.74 -5.53 21.91
CA LYS A 425 -2.66 -5.40 23.03
C LYS A 425 -2.39 -4.09 23.76
N HIS A 426 -3.40 -3.23 23.81
CA HIS A 426 -3.42 -1.99 24.56
C HIS A 426 -4.24 -2.21 25.84
N PHE A 427 -3.74 -1.71 26.96
CA PHE A 427 -4.51 -1.74 28.21
C PHE A 427 -5.55 -0.62 28.17
N HIS A 428 -6.82 -0.99 28.03
CA HIS A 428 -7.94 -0.05 27.97
C HIS A 428 -9.14 -0.66 28.71
N PRO A 429 -9.22 -0.49 30.04
CA PRO A 429 -10.30 -1.06 30.82
C PRO A 429 -11.62 -0.37 30.46
N CYS A 430 -12.52 -1.12 29.82
CA CYS A 430 -13.87 -0.71 29.45
C CYS A 430 -14.88 -1.67 30.08
N LEU A 431 -15.91 -1.11 30.72
CA LEU A 431 -17.03 -1.88 31.23
C LEU A 431 -18.13 -1.97 30.16
N ILE A 432 -18.40 -3.19 29.69
CA ILE A 432 -19.34 -3.44 28.59
C ILE A 432 -20.76 -3.67 29.12
N SER A 433 -20.91 -4.36 30.24
CA SER A 433 -22.21 -4.57 30.88
C SER A 433 -22.04 -4.77 32.37
N PHE A 434 -23.05 -4.37 33.15
CA PHE A 434 -23.15 -4.73 34.56
C PHE A 434 -23.96 -6.03 34.80
N HIS A 435 -24.74 -6.48 33.80
CA HIS A 435 -25.66 -7.62 33.94
C HIS A 435 -25.66 -8.49 32.66
N PRO A 436 -24.84 -9.55 32.60
CA PRO A 436 -23.78 -9.90 33.55
C PRO A 436 -22.61 -8.91 33.53
N LEU A 437 -21.83 -8.85 34.62
CA LEU A 437 -20.62 -8.01 34.69
C LEU A 437 -19.63 -8.45 33.61
N TRP A 438 -19.41 -7.58 32.62
CA TRP A 438 -18.49 -7.83 31.52
C TRP A 438 -17.51 -6.66 31.39
N LEU A 439 -16.24 -6.94 31.72
CA LEU A 439 -15.12 -6.01 31.64
C LEU A 439 -14.16 -6.44 30.54
N GLN A 440 -13.82 -5.51 29.65
CA GLN A 440 -12.73 -5.66 28.70
C GLN A 440 -11.52 -4.90 29.22
N TRP A 441 -10.45 -5.61 29.56
CA TRP A 441 -9.21 -5.01 30.09
C TRP A 441 -8.23 -4.61 29.00
N TRP A 442 -8.29 -5.33 27.89
CA TRP A 442 -7.35 -5.23 26.79
C TRP A 442 -8.12 -5.02 25.51
N GLU A 443 -7.67 -4.05 24.74
CA GLU A 443 -8.11 -3.80 23.39
C GLU A 443 -7.01 -4.23 22.43
N THR A 444 -7.37 -4.93 21.37
CA THR A 444 -6.42 -5.21 20.29
C THR A 444 -6.43 -3.99 19.37
N VAL A 445 -5.33 -3.25 19.37
CA VAL A 445 -5.13 -2.11 18.48
C VAL A 445 -4.25 -2.57 17.33
N ARG A 446 -4.66 -2.27 16.11
CA ARG A 446 -3.83 -2.48 14.92
C ARG A 446 -2.92 -1.29 14.76
N GLU A 447 -1.61 -1.48 14.61
CA GLU A 447 -0.65 -0.42 14.34
C GLU A 447 -0.04 -0.58 12.94
N MET A 448 0.12 0.51 12.20
CA MET A 448 0.77 0.52 10.89
C MET A 448 2.25 0.90 11.04
N ARG A 449 3.16 0.10 10.47
CA ARG A 449 4.61 0.32 10.43
C ARG A 449 5.09 0.48 9.00
N SER A 450 6.22 1.15 8.83
CA SER A 450 6.92 1.24 7.54
C SER A 450 8.32 0.67 7.66
N VAL A 451 8.76 -0.06 6.65
CA VAL A 451 10.04 -0.76 6.61
C VAL A 451 10.75 -0.42 5.31
N ILE A 452 12.02 -0.04 5.41
CA ILE A 452 12.90 0.14 4.25
C ILE A 452 13.79 -1.10 4.12
N LEU A 453 13.82 -1.66 2.93
CA LEU A 453 14.54 -2.87 2.54
C LEU A 453 15.57 -2.51 1.48
N GLN A 454 16.76 -3.09 1.56
CA GLN A 454 17.75 -3.07 0.49
C GLN A 454 17.64 -4.35 -0.33
N LEU A 455 17.59 -4.21 -1.65
CA LEU A 455 17.49 -5.29 -2.62
C LEU A 455 18.87 -5.63 -3.17
N PRO A 456 19.18 -6.93 -3.38
CA PRO A 456 20.27 -7.32 -4.24
C PRO A 456 20.11 -6.79 -5.68
N ASN A 457 21.20 -6.78 -6.43
CA ASN A 457 21.16 -6.41 -7.85
C ASN A 457 20.87 -7.65 -8.72
N GLY A 458 20.15 -7.46 -9.82
CA GLY A 458 19.82 -8.53 -10.77
C GLY A 458 18.93 -9.61 -10.18
N ASP A 459 19.03 -10.82 -10.76
CA ASP A 459 18.18 -11.98 -10.43
C ASP A 459 18.27 -12.43 -8.96
N GLU A 460 19.28 -12.01 -8.22
CA GLU A 460 19.37 -12.27 -6.78
C GLU A 460 18.21 -11.61 -6.00
N ALA A 461 17.65 -10.52 -6.51
CA ALA A 461 16.49 -9.85 -5.94
C ALA A 461 15.21 -10.70 -6.00
N LEU A 462 15.15 -11.68 -6.90
CA LEU A 462 14.04 -12.64 -7.00
C LEU A 462 14.05 -13.65 -5.83
N ASP A 463 15.11 -13.71 -5.03
CA ASP A 463 15.13 -14.41 -3.75
C ASP A 463 14.85 -13.43 -2.60
N LEU A 464 13.59 -13.37 -2.17
CA LEU A 464 13.12 -12.45 -1.12
C LEU A 464 13.84 -12.61 0.22
N ARG A 465 14.49 -13.77 0.47
CA ARG A 465 15.26 -14.02 1.70
C ARG A 465 16.58 -13.25 1.75
N ARG A 466 17.06 -12.78 0.58
CA ARG A 466 18.30 -11.99 0.46
C ARG A 466 18.09 -10.51 0.69
N TRP A 467 16.84 -10.07 0.82
CA TRP A 467 16.54 -8.67 1.08
C TRP A 467 16.95 -8.32 2.51
N THR A 468 17.50 -7.13 2.70
CA THR A 468 18.01 -6.71 4.00
C THR A 468 17.15 -5.59 4.55
N LYS A 469 16.57 -5.75 5.74
CA LYS A 469 15.88 -4.66 6.44
C LYS A 469 16.90 -3.68 6.97
N ILE A 470 16.89 -2.45 6.44
CA ILE A 470 17.83 -1.39 6.84
C ILE A 470 17.21 -0.42 7.84
N ALA A 471 15.90 -0.19 7.78
CA ALA A 471 15.20 0.69 8.71
C ALA A 471 13.78 0.20 8.98
N GLU A 472 13.30 0.45 10.20
CA GLU A 472 11.91 0.25 10.61
C GLU A 472 11.44 1.52 11.33
N LEU A 473 10.28 2.03 10.92
CA LEU A 473 9.75 3.31 11.36
C LEU A 473 8.60 3.09 12.35
N PRO A 474 8.42 4.01 13.32
CA PRO A 474 7.46 3.85 14.40
C PRO A 474 6.03 3.70 13.90
N ALA A 475 5.24 2.98 14.70
CA ALA A 475 3.91 2.53 14.33
C ALA A 475 2.80 3.52 14.73
N TYR A 476 1.70 3.53 13.98
CA TYR A 476 0.52 4.35 14.30
C TYR A 476 -0.76 3.51 14.43
N PRO A 477 -1.61 3.70 15.47
CA PRO A 477 -2.82 2.91 15.69
C PRO A 477 -3.93 3.20 14.65
N MET A 478 -4.40 2.17 13.94
CA MET A 478 -5.44 2.21 12.90
C MET A 478 -6.88 2.29 13.44
N LEU A 479 -7.05 2.32 14.76
CA LEU A 479 -8.30 2.04 15.50
C LEU A 479 -8.86 0.63 15.29
#